data_AF-A0A1X6P8B3-F1
#
_entry.id   AF-A0A1X6P8B3-F1
#
_cell.length_a   1.000
_cell.length_b   1.000
_cell.length_c   1.000
_cell.angle_alpha   90.00
_cell.angle_beta   90.00
_cell.angle_gamma   90.00
#
_symmetry.space_group_name_H-M   'P 1'
#
loop_
_entity.id
_entity.type
_entity.pdbx_description
1 polymer ?
#
loop_
_entity_poly.entity_id
_entity_poly.type
_entity_poly.pdbx_seq_one_letter_code
_entity_poly.pdbx_strand_id
1 'polypeptide(L)'
;MDPFMGMCATTGIAACCLGGLTLHSWLGLVPSAVAAAATGASPSDVAALLPVPARRRIRAARILVIDEISMLDATLLDAIDGLCRFVRSTLTSPMGGLTVLFCGDFVQLAPVAGQGVFKGSFSFRAVVWKALFGKRAVVLATAHRHGGDPSYLGLLRRLRCAELTEADVLALQSRVVDGVAPVDAVSLYATVEEARRHNQHRLGALGKRTITYVAENFGGRLSSDAARVVLDSLTPAPDSLVLCLNAAVLAVSNAYFHRHGVCSGWRGTVVGFQASGGAQGEAEELPMVEFKLPSGVLRRIVVSRTNFMAATVTGDAAGHSSSHSSSYNPVRRQLPLVLGWALTIHKAQGMTLELAYVTLSCVFTFSMVCQLAARDEQT
;
A
#
# COMPACT_ATOMS: atom_id res chain seq x y z
N MET A 1 -23.10 4.30 -2.05
CA MET A 1 -22.74 3.25 -1.07
C MET A 1 -23.56 3.44 0.18
N ASP A 2 -24.05 2.35 0.77
CA ASP A 2 -24.77 2.38 2.04
C ASP A 2 -23.87 3.03 3.12
N PRO A 3 -24.28 4.15 3.77
CA PRO A 3 -23.47 4.82 4.79
C PRO A 3 -23.19 3.93 6.02
N PHE A 4 -23.92 2.82 6.16
CA PHE A 4 -23.76 1.84 7.23
C PHE A 4 -22.76 0.71 6.90
N MET A 5 -22.18 0.68 5.70
CA MET A 5 -21.22 -0.34 5.29
C MET A 5 -19.84 0.25 4.98
N GLY A 6 -18.81 -0.25 5.65
CA GLY A 6 -17.42 0.03 5.33
C GLY A 6 -16.85 -1.01 4.37
N MET A 7 -16.57 -0.64 3.13
CA MET A 7 -15.81 -1.45 2.18
C MET A 7 -14.34 -1.05 2.27
N CYS A 8 -13.50 -1.96 2.78
CA CYS A 8 -12.10 -1.69 3.07
C CYS A 8 -11.16 -2.74 2.47
N ALA A 9 -9.91 -2.34 2.24
CA ALA A 9 -8.79 -3.27 2.03
C ALA A 9 -7.52 -2.80 2.73
N THR A 10 -6.52 -3.68 2.83
CA THR A 10 -5.22 -3.37 3.45
C THR A 10 -4.30 -2.55 2.54
N THR A 11 -4.45 -2.62 1.21
CA THR A 11 -3.71 -1.79 0.22
C THR A 11 -4.62 -0.83 -0.55
N GLY A 12 -4.02 0.23 -1.11
CA GLY A 12 -4.74 1.22 -1.91
C GLY A 12 -5.36 0.66 -3.20
N ILE A 13 -4.68 -0.30 -3.82
CA ILE A 13 -5.13 -0.93 -5.07
C ILE A 13 -6.32 -1.83 -4.80
N ALA A 14 -6.23 -2.73 -3.81
CA ALA A 14 -7.33 -3.60 -3.44
C ALA A 14 -8.55 -2.79 -3.00
N ALA A 15 -8.35 -1.73 -2.22
CA ALA A 15 -9.43 -0.83 -1.81
C ALA A 15 -10.13 -0.21 -3.02
N CYS A 16 -9.37 0.22 -4.02
CA CYS A 16 -9.90 0.77 -5.26
C CYS A 16 -10.73 -0.24 -6.06
N CYS A 17 -10.24 -1.48 -6.18
CA CYS A 17 -10.94 -2.55 -6.88
C CYS A 17 -12.31 -2.87 -6.24
N LEU A 18 -12.43 -2.68 -4.92
CA LEU A 18 -13.70 -2.81 -4.19
C LEU A 18 -14.59 -1.55 -4.29
N GLY A 19 -14.10 -0.47 -4.91
CA GLY A 19 -14.72 0.85 -4.84
C GLY A 19 -14.74 1.45 -3.43
N GLY A 20 -13.87 0.97 -2.53
CA GLY A 20 -13.82 1.30 -1.11
C GLY A 20 -12.62 2.18 -0.71
N LEU A 21 -12.28 2.13 0.57
CA LEU A 21 -11.14 2.86 1.15
C LEU A 21 -10.09 1.89 1.68
N THR A 22 -8.86 2.35 1.90
CA THR A 22 -7.97 1.54 2.75
C THR A 22 -8.53 1.51 4.17
N LEU A 23 -8.30 0.42 4.90
CA LEU A 23 -8.74 0.28 6.29
C LEU A 23 -8.26 1.47 7.13
N HIS A 24 -7.00 1.87 6.94
CA HIS A 24 -6.40 3.05 7.56
C HIS A 24 -7.20 4.33 7.26
N SER A 25 -7.55 4.58 5.99
CA SER A 25 -8.31 5.78 5.59
C SER A 25 -9.75 5.76 6.10
N TRP A 26 -10.41 4.59 6.10
CA TRP A 26 -11.78 4.45 6.60
C TRP A 26 -11.87 4.72 8.10
N LEU A 27 -10.94 4.15 8.87
CA LEU A 27 -10.81 4.35 10.31
C LEU A 27 -10.27 5.75 10.66
N GLY A 28 -9.66 6.46 9.73
CA GLY A 28 -8.98 7.73 10.01
C GLY A 28 -7.70 7.55 10.83
N LEU A 29 -7.05 6.39 10.68
CA LEU A 29 -5.75 6.11 11.29
C LEU A 29 -4.68 6.95 10.58
N VAL A 30 -4.52 8.18 11.05
CA VAL A 30 -3.37 9.01 10.72
C VAL A 30 -2.10 8.34 11.25
N PRO A 31 -0.93 8.65 10.68
CA PRO A 31 0.32 8.02 11.07
C PRO A 31 0.53 7.97 12.61
N SER A 32 0.29 9.07 13.34
CA SER A 32 0.38 9.10 14.80
C SER A 32 -0.59 8.13 15.51
N ALA A 33 -1.81 7.96 14.97
CA ALA A 33 -2.79 7.01 15.50
C ALA A 33 -2.36 5.55 15.24
N VAL A 34 -1.73 5.27 14.10
CA VAL A 34 -1.15 3.95 13.80
C VAL A 34 -0.02 3.63 14.78
N ALA A 35 0.89 4.59 15.00
CA ALA A 35 1.98 4.42 15.95
C ALA A 35 1.45 4.16 17.36
N ALA A 36 0.52 5.00 17.84
CA ALA A 36 -0.12 4.83 19.16
C ALA A 36 -0.83 3.46 19.29
N ALA A 37 -1.58 3.05 18.28
CA ALA A 37 -2.26 1.76 18.25
C ALA A 37 -1.26 0.60 18.34
N ALA A 38 -0.16 0.68 17.60
CA ALA A 38 0.82 -0.38 17.53
C ALA A 38 1.77 -0.43 18.74
N THR A 39 1.97 0.69 19.46
CA THR A 39 2.71 0.74 20.75
C THR A 39 1.83 0.42 21.97
N GLY A 40 0.55 0.10 21.77
CA GLY A 40 -0.36 -0.30 22.84
C GLY A 40 -0.96 0.86 23.65
N ALA A 41 -1.07 2.06 23.06
CA ALA A 41 -1.78 3.18 23.67
C ALA A 41 -3.26 2.82 23.95
N SER A 42 -3.88 3.54 24.89
CA SER A 42 -5.27 3.28 25.24
C SER A 42 -6.21 3.59 24.05
N PRO A 43 -7.36 2.90 23.93
CA PRO A 43 -8.34 3.19 22.88
C PRO A 43 -8.82 4.66 22.86
N SER A 44 -8.84 5.32 24.02
CA SER A 44 -9.19 6.74 24.15
C SER A 44 -8.15 7.64 23.50
N ASP A 45 -6.86 7.36 23.73
CA ASP A 45 -5.76 8.14 23.16
C ASP A 45 -5.72 8.00 21.65
N VAL A 46 -5.88 6.77 21.14
CA VAL A 46 -5.99 6.52 19.70
C VAL A 46 -7.19 7.26 19.13
N ALA A 47 -8.37 7.17 19.76
CA ALA A 47 -9.59 7.84 19.30
C ALA A 47 -9.47 9.38 19.29
N ALA A 48 -8.69 9.98 20.18
CA ALA A 48 -8.44 11.41 20.22
C ALA A 48 -7.72 11.90 18.95
N LEU A 49 -6.82 11.07 18.39
CA LEU A 49 -6.06 11.36 17.17
C LEU A 49 -6.88 11.20 15.88
N LEU A 50 -8.04 10.54 15.93
CA LEU A 50 -8.88 10.32 14.77
C LEU A 50 -9.62 11.61 14.35
N PRO A 51 -9.77 11.87 13.04
CA PRO A 51 -10.66 12.91 12.53
C PRO A 51 -12.11 12.69 12.98
N VAL A 52 -12.83 13.78 13.28
CA VAL A 52 -14.27 13.74 13.65
C VAL A 52 -15.12 12.96 12.63
N PRO A 53 -14.94 13.13 11.30
CA PRO A 53 -15.72 12.36 10.32
C PRO A 53 -15.47 10.85 10.43
N ALA A 54 -14.24 10.42 10.73
CA ALA A 54 -13.92 9.01 10.88
C ALA A 54 -14.59 8.41 12.13
N ARG A 55 -14.56 9.11 13.27
CA ARG A 55 -15.29 8.70 14.48
C ARG A 55 -16.79 8.56 14.24
N ARG A 56 -17.40 9.54 13.54
CA ARG A 56 -18.83 9.48 13.16
C ARG A 56 -19.14 8.27 12.28
N ARG A 57 -18.28 8.00 11.30
CA ARG A 57 -18.39 6.83 10.40
C ARG A 57 -18.33 5.50 11.16
N ILE A 58 -17.36 5.35 12.06
CA ILE A 58 -17.20 4.15 12.90
C ILE A 58 -18.44 3.93 13.79
N ARG A 59 -19.01 5.02 14.35
CA ARG A 59 -20.25 4.96 15.14
C ARG A 59 -21.47 4.54 14.31
N ALA A 60 -21.59 5.08 13.10
CA ALA A 60 -22.73 4.79 12.24
C ALA A 60 -22.68 3.38 11.63
N ALA A 61 -21.48 2.88 11.30
CA ALA A 61 -21.31 1.63 10.59
C ALA A 61 -21.97 0.43 11.30
N ARG A 62 -22.49 -0.50 10.51
CA ARG A 62 -23.07 -1.78 10.93
C ARG A 62 -22.23 -2.95 10.41
N ILE A 63 -21.69 -2.80 9.20
CA ILE A 63 -20.90 -3.82 8.50
C ILE A 63 -19.53 -3.24 8.16
N LEU A 64 -18.47 -4.03 8.34
CA LEU A 64 -17.11 -3.73 7.89
C LEU A 64 -16.56 -4.93 7.12
N VAL A 65 -16.32 -4.73 5.82
CA VAL A 65 -15.65 -5.68 4.93
C VAL A 65 -14.20 -5.29 4.82
N ILE A 66 -13.28 -6.23 5.03
CA ILE A 66 -11.83 -6.02 4.89
C ILE A 66 -11.27 -7.08 3.95
N ASP A 67 -10.83 -6.66 2.78
CA ASP A 67 -10.11 -7.50 1.84
C ASP A 67 -8.59 -7.46 2.07
N GLU A 68 -7.91 -8.47 1.56
CA GLU A 68 -6.47 -8.69 1.69
C GLU A 68 -6.01 -8.71 3.16
N ILE A 69 -6.78 -9.40 4.01
CA ILE A 69 -6.56 -9.50 5.47
C ILE A 69 -5.20 -10.12 5.85
N SER A 70 -4.56 -10.84 4.92
CA SER A 70 -3.27 -11.49 5.15
C SER A 70 -2.15 -10.51 5.45
N MET A 71 -2.26 -9.27 4.97
CA MET A 71 -1.30 -8.19 5.23
C MET A 71 -1.54 -7.44 6.54
N LEU A 72 -2.65 -7.71 7.25
CA LEU A 72 -2.94 -7.02 8.52
C LEU A 72 -2.21 -7.70 9.68
N ASP A 73 -1.45 -6.91 10.46
CA ASP A 73 -0.77 -7.40 11.66
C ASP A 73 -1.76 -7.68 12.80
N ALA A 74 -1.53 -8.76 13.56
CA ALA A 74 -2.34 -9.14 14.71
C ALA A 74 -2.49 -8.01 15.74
N THR A 75 -1.40 -7.32 16.07
CA THR A 75 -1.37 -6.23 17.05
C THR A 75 -2.25 -5.07 16.61
N LEU A 76 -2.19 -4.73 15.32
CA LEU A 76 -3.03 -3.70 14.74
C LEU A 76 -4.50 -4.09 14.78
N LEU A 77 -4.83 -5.36 14.50
CA LEU A 77 -6.20 -5.85 14.53
C LEU A 77 -6.80 -5.76 15.95
N ASP A 78 -6.05 -6.13 16.99
CA ASP A 78 -6.48 -5.99 18.38
C ASP A 78 -6.65 -4.51 18.79
N ALA A 79 -5.76 -3.63 18.33
CA ALA A 79 -5.88 -2.19 18.59
C ALA A 79 -7.11 -1.58 17.88
N ILE A 80 -7.39 -1.99 16.64
CA ILE A 80 -8.59 -1.57 15.89
C ILE A 80 -9.86 -2.03 16.60
N ASP A 81 -9.87 -3.26 17.12
CA ASP A 81 -10.97 -3.78 17.92
C ASP A 81 -11.22 -2.93 19.16
N GLY A 82 -10.18 -2.67 19.97
CA GLY A 82 -10.26 -1.78 21.14
C GLY A 82 -10.79 -0.38 20.80
N LEU A 83 -10.28 0.21 19.71
CA LEU A 83 -10.73 1.49 19.18
C LEU A 83 -12.23 1.47 18.81
N CYS A 84 -12.68 0.44 18.08
CA CYS A 84 -14.08 0.32 17.68
C CYS A 84 -15.00 0.15 18.89
N ARG A 85 -14.62 -0.67 19.88
CA ARG A 85 -15.36 -0.83 21.14
C ARG A 85 -15.53 0.50 21.87
N PHE A 86 -14.46 1.28 21.97
CA PHE A 86 -14.47 2.59 22.63
C PHE A 86 -15.32 3.60 21.87
N VAL A 87 -15.06 3.80 20.57
CA VAL A 87 -15.74 4.81 19.76
C VAL A 87 -17.25 4.55 19.68
N ARG A 88 -17.68 3.28 19.68
CA ARG A 88 -19.07 2.84 19.62
C ARG A 88 -19.71 2.62 20.99
N SER A 89 -18.99 2.89 22.08
CA SER A 89 -19.47 2.69 23.46
C SER A 89 -20.01 1.26 23.72
N THR A 90 -19.43 0.26 23.05
CA THR A 90 -19.84 -1.14 23.13
C THR A 90 -18.63 -1.98 23.55
N LEU A 91 -18.34 -1.99 24.85
CA LEU A 91 -17.06 -2.47 25.40
C LEU A 91 -16.90 -3.99 25.46
N THR A 92 -17.99 -4.75 25.37
CA THR A 92 -17.98 -6.22 25.51
C THR A 92 -18.05 -6.95 24.17
N SER A 93 -18.60 -6.32 23.14
CA SER A 93 -18.74 -6.94 21.82
C SER A 93 -17.47 -6.73 20.99
N PRO A 94 -16.95 -7.74 20.29
CA PRO A 94 -15.82 -7.56 19.40
C PRO A 94 -16.13 -6.51 18.33
N MET A 95 -15.15 -5.70 17.95
CA MET A 95 -15.25 -4.59 17.01
C MET A 95 -16.38 -3.60 17.34
N GLY A 96 -16.75 -3.49 18.62
CA GLY A 96 -17.87 -2.66 19.06
C GLY A 96 -19.23 -3.10 18.50
N GLY A 97 -19.39 -4.39 18.19
CA GLY A 97 -20.64 -4.94 17.65
C GLY A 97 -20.80 -4.75 16.13
N LEU A 98 -19.73 -4.41 15.41
CA LEU A 98 -19.74 -4.46 13.95
C LEU A 98 -19.89 -5.90 13.46
N THR A 99 -20.67 -6.09 12.40
CA THR A 99 -20.63 -7.32 11.60
C THR A 99 -19.42 -7.22 10.69
N VAL A 100 -18.48 -8.15 10.83
CA VAL A 100 -17.19 -8.08 10.13
C VAL A 100 -17.05 -9.23 9.14
N LEU A 101 -16.66 -8.91 7.91
CA LEU A 101 -16.32 -9.88 6.87
C LEU A 101 -14.85 -9.68 6.48
N PHE A 102 -14.03 -10.70 6.70
CA PHE A 102 -12.64 -10.71 6.23
C PHE A 102 -12.50 -11.58 4.99
N CYS A 103 -11.81 -11.06 4.01
CA CYS A 103 -11.43 -11.74 2.77
C CYS A 103 -9.92 -11.63 2.59
N GLY A 104 -9.32 -12.66 1.99
CA GLY A 104 -7.89 -12.67 1.67
C GLY A 104 -7.28 -14.05 1.80
N ASP A 105 -5.97 -14.11 1.55
CA ASP A 105 -5.24 -15.36 1.40
C ASP A 105 -3.92 -15.31 2.18
N PHE A 106 -3.88 -16.03 3.31
CA PHE A 106 -2.71 -16.06 4.20
C PHE A 106 -1.46 -16.70 3.59
N VAL A 107 -1.57 -17.43 2.47
CA VAL A 107 -0.40 -18.03 1.81
C VAL A 107 0.26 -17.05 0.83
N GLN A 108 -0.45 -16.00 0.39
CA GLN A 108 0.07 -15.06 -0.63
C GLN A 108 1.11 -14.09 -0.10
N LEU A 109 0.80 -13.30 0.93
CA LEU A 109 1.79 -12.46 1.60
C LEU A 109 1.41 -12.29 3.06
N ALA A 110 2.44 -12.43 3.90
CA ALA A 110 2.37 -12.12 5.31
C ALA A 110 2.44 -10.60 5.54
N PRO A 111 2.03 -10.10 6.72
CA PRO A 111 2.24 -8.72 7.10
C PRO A 111 3.74 -8.40 7.04
N VAL A 112 4.11 -7.25 6.48
CA VAL A 112 5.53 -6.86 6.36
C VAL A 112 6.09 -6.56 7.75
N ALA A 113 7.03 -7.38 8.20
CA ALA A 113 7.83 -7.09 9.39
C ALA A 113 8.82 -5.98 9.06
N GLY A 114 8.52 -4.73 9.40
CA GLY A 114 9.49 -3.64 9.28
C GLY A 114 8.90 -2.26 9.09
N GLN A 115 8.60 -1.59 10.22
CA GLN A 115 8.96 -0.21 10.57
C GLN A 115 8.73 -0.05 12.09
N GLY A 116 9.60 -0.66 12.90
CA GLY A 116 9.68 -0.48 14.36
C GLY A 116 8.52 -1.00 15.22
N VAL A 117 7.27 -1.00 14.73
CA VAL A 117 6.07 -1.21 15.57
C VAL A 117 5.30 -2.49 15.27
N PHE A 118 5.46 -3.11 14.09
CA PHE A 118 4.77 -4.36 13.74
C PHE A 118 5.72 -5.56 13.77
N LYS A 119 5.26 -6.64 14.39
CA LYS A 119 6.02 -7.91 14.50
C LYS A 119 5.92 -8.76 13.24
N GLY A 120 5.05 -8.40 12.28
CA GLY A 120 4.78 -9.20 11.09
C GLY A 120 3.93 -10.44 11.41
N SER A 121 3.14 -10.39 12.48
CA SER A 121 2.34 -11.52 12.92
C SER A 121 1.01 -11.53 12.18
N PHE A 122 0.66 -12.67 11.56
CA PHE A 122 -0.62 -12.82 10.88
C PHE A 122 -1.82 -12.47 11.77
N SER A 123 -2.81 -11.78 11.19
CA SER A 123 -4.03 -11.33 11.86
C SER A 123 -4.81 -12.44 12.58
N PHE A 124 -4.74 -13.69 12.14
CA PHE A 124 -5.39 -14.82 12.83
C PHE A 124 -4.81 -15.14 14.21
N ARG A 125 -3.66 -14.54 14.57
CA ARG A 125 -3.05 -14.63 15.90
C ARG A 125 -3.53 -13.54 16.87
N ALA A 126 -4.36 -12.59 16.39
CA ALA A 126 -4.93 -11.54 17.23
C ALA A 126 -5.85 -12.14 18.31
N VAL A 127 -5.86 -11.52 19.49
CA VAL A 127 -6.70 -11.95 20.62
C VAL A 127 -8.18 -11.92 20.23
N VAL A 128 -8.60 -10.88 19.50
CA VAL A 128 -9.98 -10.69 19.06
C VAL A 128 -10.44 -11.73 18.03
N TRP A 129 -9.54 -12.40 17.30
CA TRP A 129 -9.88 -13.26 16.16
C TRP A 129 -10.89 -14.35 16.51
N LYS A 130 -10.66 -15.06 17.62
CA LYS A 130 -11.54 -16.14 18.10
C LYS A 130 -12.94 -15.62 18.45
N ALA A 131 -13.04 -14.41 19.00
CA ALA A 131 -14.32 -13.79 19.33
C ALA A 131 -15.07 -13.34 18.06
N LEU A 132 -14.35 -12.84 17.05
CA LEU A 132 -14.97 -12.38 15.79
C LEU A 132 -15.51 -13.53 14.95
N PHE A 133 -14.73 -14.61 14.80
CA PHE A 133 -15.03 -15.66 13.82
C PHE A 133 -15.34 -17.01 14.46
N GLY A 134 -14.74 -17.31 15.62
CA GLY A 134 -14.85 -18.64 16.22
C GLY A 134 -14.35 -19.71 15.26
N LYS A 135 -15.25 -20.63 14.85
CA LYS A 135 -14.99 -21.66 13.84
C LYS A 135 -15.62 -21.36 12.46
N ARG A 136 -16.06 -20.12 12.22
CA ARG A 136 -16.70 -19.73 10.97
C ARG A 136 -15.63 -19.29 9.96
N ALA A 137 -15.52 -20.03 8.87
CA ALA A 137 -14.74 -19.67 7.70
C ALA A 137 -15.41 -20.27 6.46
N VAL A 138 -15.35 -19.56 5.35
CA VAL A 138 -15.77 -20.07 4.04
C VAL A 138 -14.54 -20.10 3.15
N VAL A 139 -14.21 -21.29 2.64
CA VAL A 139 -13.09 -21.47 1.73
C VAL A 139 -13.63 -21.53 0.30
N LEU A 140 -13.19 -20.60 -0.54
CA LEU A 140 -13.52 -20.59 -1.96
C LEU A 140 -12.60 -21.57 -2.70
N ALA A 141 -13.16 -22.67 -3.20
CA ALA A 141 -12.38 -23.73 -3.87
C ALA A 141 -12.18 -23.50 -5.38
N THR A 142 -13.06 -22.73 -6.01
CA THR A 142 -13.06 -22.49 -7.46
C THR A 142 -12.19 -21.28 -7.80
N ALA A 143 -11.15 -21.51 -8.61
CA ALA A 143 -10.33 -20.45 -9.16
C ALA A 143 -10.89 -20.03 -10.53
N HIS A 144 -11.36 -18.79 -10.64
CA HIS A 144 -11.91 -18.27 -11.89
C HIS A 144 -10.83 -17.69 -12.81
N ARG A 145 -9.75 -17.12 -12.25
CA ARG A 145 -8.68 -16.45 -13.01
C ARG A 145 -7.94 -17.38 -13.97
N HIS A 146 -7.61 -18.58 -13.50
CA HIS A 146 -6.87 -19.59 -14.28
C HIS A 146 -7.75 -20.80 -14.64
N GLY A 147 -9.08 -20.63 -14.61
CA GLY A 147 -10.02 -21.72 -14.89
C GLY A 147 -9.93 -22.24 -16.34
N GLY A 148 -9.42 -21.41 -17.26
CA GLY A 148 -9.18 -21.79 -18.67
C GLY A 148 -7.95 -22.67 -18.88
N ASP A 149 -7.04 -22.77 -17.90
CA ASP A 149 -5.84 -23.61 -17.96
C ASP A 149 -5.75 -24.51 -16.72
N PRO A 150 -6.34 -25.72 -16.77
CA PRO A 150 -6.28 -26.68 -15.67
C PRO A 150 -4.86 -27.11 -15.29
N SER A 151 -3.93 -27.09 -16.25
CA SER A 151 -2.54 -27.52 -16.04
C SER A 151 -1.80 -26.49 -15.18
N TYR A 152 -1.90 -25.22 -15.55
CA TYR A 152 -1.31 -24.11 -14.79
C TYR A 152 -1.99 -23.92 -13.44
N LEU A 153 -3.31 -24.04 -13.35
CA LEU A 153 -4.01 -24.02 -12.06
C LEU A 153 -3.55 -25.15 -11.14
N GLY A 154 -3.31 -26.35 -11.68
CA GLY A 154 -2.74 -27.47 -10.95
C GLY A 154 -1.35 -27.17 -10.41
N LEU A 155 -0.50 -26.57 -11.25
CA LEU A 155 0.84 -26.09 -10.86
C LEU A 155 0.75 -25.06 -9.73
N LEU A 156 -0.11 -24.04 -9.84
CA LEU A 156 -0.28 -23.01 -8.80
C LEU A 156 -0.78 -23.59 -7.46
N ARG A 157 -1.66 -24.59 -7.50
CA ARG A 157 -2.14 -25.29 -6.31
C ARG A 157 -1.02 -26.08 -5.62
N ARG A 158 -0.18 -26.77 -6.38
CA ARG A 158 1.00 -27.48 -5.86
C ARG A 158 2.06 -26.50 -5.35
N LEU A 159 2.29 -25.41 -6.08
CA LEU A 159 3.16 -24.31 -5.68
C LEU A 159 2.72 -23.76 -4.32
N ARG A 160 1.41 -23.58 -4.08
CA ARG A 160 0.86 -23.11 -2.80
C ARG A 160 1.18 -24.03 -1.61
N CYS A 161 1.25 -25.34 -1.85
CA CYS A 161 1.48 -26.37 -0.83
C CYS A 161 2.96 -26.76 -0.69
N ALA A 162 3.85 -26.18 -1.50
CA ALA A 162 5.27 -26.56 -1.60
C ALA A 162 5.48 -28.00 -2.11
N GLU A 163 4.58 -28.46 -2.99
CA GLU A 163 4.54 -29.83 -3.52
C GLU A 163 4.76 -29.84 -5.05
N LEU A 164 5.68 -29.00 -5.55
CA LEU A 164 5.98 -28.94 -6.98
C LEU A 164 6.55 -30.28 -7.48
N THR A 165 6.05 -30.73 -8.62
CA THR A 165 6.59 -31.88 -9.35
C THR A 165 7.73 -31.46 -10.28
N GLU A 166 8.52 -32.41 -10.78
CA GLU A 166 9.54 -32.13 -11.80
C GLU A 166 8.93 -31.50 -13.06
N ALA A 167 7.74 -31.94 -13.47
CA ALA A 167 7.02 -31.38 -14.61
C ALA A 167 6.66 -29.89 -14.38
N ASP A 168 6.28 -29.52 -13.16
CA ASP A 168 6.00 -28.12 -12.81
C ASP A 168 7.26 -27.26 -12.87
N VAL A 169 8.38 -27.79 -12.38
CA VAL A 169 9.67 -27.08 -12.42
C VAL A 169 10.10 -26.86 -13.86
N LEU A 170 9.98 -27.87 -14.73
CA LEU A 170 10.26 -27.73 -16.16
C LEU A 170 9.34 -26.71 -16.83
N ALA A 171 8.05 -26.71 -16.49
CA ALA A 171 7.10 -25.73 -17.00
C ALA A 171 7.48 -24.29 -16.59
N LEU A 172 7.89 -24.07 -15.33
CA LEU A 172 8.39 -22.77 -14.87
C LEU A 172 9.72 -22.38 -15.55
N GLN A 173 10.64 -23.34 -15.71
CA GLN A 173 11.92 -23.13 -16.38
C GLN A 173 11.74 -22.75 -17.85
N SER A 174 10.72 -23.26 -18.53
CA SER A 174 10.40 -22.88 -19.91
C SER A 174 10.02 -21.40 -20.08
N ARG A 175 9.67 -20.71 -18.98
CA ARG A 175 9.33 -19.28 -18.96
C ARG A 175 10.53 -18.40 -18.61
N VAL A 176 11.67 -18.99 -18.26
CA VAL A 176 12.90 -18.24 -18.01
C VAL A 176 13.40 -17.71 -19.35
N VAL A 177 13.55 -16.38 -19.43
CA VAL A 177 14.11 -15.71 -20.59
C VAL A 177 15.48 -15.15 -20.25
N ASP A 178 16.43 -15.29 -21.18
CA ASP A 178 17.74 -14.67 -21.05
C ASP A 178 17.63 -13.16 -21.33
N GLY A 179 17.94 -12.34 -20.33
CA GLY A 179 18.25 -10.92 -20.56
C GLY A 179 17.27 -9.88 -20.01
N VAL A 180 17.07 -8.83 -20.81
CA VAL A 180 16.48 -7.54 -20.38
C VAL A 180 14.96 -7.62 -20.38
N ALA A 181 14.33 -7.09 -19.33
CA ALA A 181 12.88 -7.00 -19.22
C ALA A 181 12.26 -6.33 -20.47
N PRO A 182 11.19 -6.92 -21.06
CA PRO A 182 10.48 -6.30 -22.17
C PRO A 182 10.09 -4.85 -21.87
N VAL A 183 10.03 -4.00 -22.90
CA VAL A 183 9.78 -2.56 -22.72
C VAL A 183 8.44 -2.32 -22.03
N ASP A 184 7.44 -3.13 -22.36
CA ASP A 184 6.06 -2.96 -21.91
C ASP A 184 5.77 -3.69 -20.59
N ALA A 185 6.63 -4.66 -20.23
CA ALA A 185 6.51 -5.44 -19.00
C ALA A 185 6.78 -4.60 -17.76
N VAL A 186 6.01 -4.86 -16.69
CA VAL A 186 6.35 -4.37 -15.35
C VAL A 186 7.38 -5.31 -14.74
N SER A 187 8.53 -4.77 -14.34
CA SER A 187 9.56 -5.57 -13.67
C SER A 187 9.26 -5.70 -12.17
N LEU A 188 9.20 -6.93 -11.65
CA LEU A 188 8.94 -7.21 -10.24
C LEU A 188 10.21 -7.69 -9.55
N TYR A 189 10.54 -7.03 -8.45
CA TYR A 189 11.71 -7.31 -7.62
C TYR A 189 11.32 -7.61 -6.17
N ALA A 190 12.18 -8.34 -5.46
CA ALA A 190 11.98 -8.59 -4.04
C ALA A 190 12.26 -7.32 -3.20
N THR A 191 13.29 -6.54 -3.56
CA THR A 191 13.72 -5.37 -2.80
C THR A 191 13.36 -4.04 -3.46
N VAL A 192 13.19 -3.01 -2.63
CA VAL A 192 12.96 -1.62 -3.08
C VAL A 192 14.17 -1.10 -3.86
N GLU A 193 15.39 -1.45 -3.44
CA GLU A 193 16.62 -0.95 -4.05
C GLU A 193 16.81 -1.48 -5.48
N GLU A 194 16.53 -2.77 -5.73
CA GLU A 194 16.58 -3.32 -7.08
C GLU A 194 15.56 -2.64 -8.01
N ALA A 195 14.32 -2.46 -7.54
CA ALA A 195 13.30 -1.76 -8.29
C ALA A 195 13.71 -0.30 -8.56
N ARG A 196 14.31 0.38 -7.58
CA ARG A 196 14.81 1.76 -7.73
C ARG A 196 15.91 1.85 -8.78
N ARG A 197 16.90 0.96 -8.72
CA ARG A 197 18.01 0.89 -9.68
C ARG A 197 17.51 0.64 -11.11
N HIS A 198 16.58 -0.29 -11.29
CA HIS A 198 15.95 -0.54 -12.60
C HIS A 198 15.24 0.72 -13.11
N ASN A 199 14.44 1.37 -12.27
CA ASN A 199 13.72 2.58 -12.64
C ASN A 199 14.66 3.72 -13.04
N GLN A 200 15.76 3.93 -12.32
CA GLN A 200 16.77 4.94 -12.64
C GLN A 200 17.46 4.64 -13.98
N HIS A 201 17.83 3.38 -14.21
CA HIS A 201 18.43 2.96 -15.47
C HIS A 201 17.49 3.21 -16.66
N ARG A 202 16.21 2.83 -16.55
CA ARG A 202 15.20 3.06 -17.59
C ARG A 202 14.96 4.55 -17.85
N LEU A 203 14.94 5.37 -16.80
CA LEU A 203 14.80 6.81 -16.94
C LEU A 203 15.97 7.41 -17.74
N GLY A 204 17.21 7.01 -17.40
CA GLY A 204 18.41 7.47 -18.12
C GLY A 204 18.45 7.02 -19.58
N ALA A 205 17.99 5.80 -19.85
CA ALA A 205 17.94 5.23 -21.20
C ALA A 205 16.97 5.95 -22.15
N LEU A 206 16.00 6.71 -21.64
CA LEU A 206 15.09 7.49 -22.48
C LEU A 206 15.79 8.65 -23.22
N GLY A 207 16.91 9.16 -22.68
CA GLY A 207 17.68 10.26 -23.30
C GLY A 207 16.88 11.54 -23.55
N LYS A 208 15.84 11.81 -22.73
CA LYS A 208 14.95 12.99 -22.86
C LYS A 208 15.33 14.08 -21.86
N ARG A 209 14.83 15.31 -22.08
CA ARG A 209 14.90 16.40 -21.10
C ARG A 209 14.27 15.95 -19.79
N THR A 210 15.03 16.03 -18.70
CA THR A 210 14.58 15.69 -17.36
C THR A 210 14.24 16.94 -16.56
N ILE A 211 13.23 16.84 -15.70
CA ILE A 211 12.88 17.82 -14.69
C ILE A 211 13.01 17.16 -13.32
N THR A 212 13.70 17.83 -12.40
CA THR A 212 13.93 17.35 -11.04
C THR A 212 13.03 18.10 -10.06
N TYR A 213 12.22 17.35 -9.32
CA TYR A 213 11.35 17.85 -8.27
C TYR A 213 11.93 17.50 -6.91
N VAL A 214 12.62 18.46 -6.29
CA VAL A 214 13.12 18.33 -4.92
C VAL A 214 11.97 18.55 -3.94
N ALA A 215 11.87 17.70 -2.92
CA ALA A 215 10.84 17.77 -1.90
C ALA A 215 11.07 18.95 -0.94
N GLU A 216 9.99 19.52 -0.42
CA GLU A 216 10.04 20.44 0.71
C GLU A 216 9.74 19.66 1.99
N ASN A 217 10.71 19.57 2.91
CA ASN A 217 10.58 18.81 4.15
C ASN A 217 10.39 19.77 5.34
N PHE A 218 9.35 19.52 6.14
CA PHE A 218 9.00 20.29 7.34
C PHE A 218 9.14 19.38 8.55
N GLY A 219 10.26 19.51 9.27
CA GLY A 219 10.62 18.63 10.40
C GLY A 219 10.03 18.99 11.76
N GLY A 220 9.39 20.16 11.88
CA GLY A 220 9.00 20.72 13.18
C GLY A 220 10.24 20.98 14.05
N ARG A 221 10.42 20.19 15.12
CA ARG A 221 11.60 20.25 16.00
C ARG A 221 12.78 19.37 15.56
N LEU A 222 12.59 18.50 14.57
CA LEU A 222 13.69 17.71 14.03
C LEU A 222 14.60 18.60 13.20
N SER A 223 15.92 18.32 13.22
CA SER A 223 16.83 18.88 12.24
C SER A 223 16.42 18.45 10.83
N SER A 224 16.78 19.23 9.81
CA SER A 224 16.44 18.93 8.41
C SER A 224 16.86 17.52 7.99
N ASP A 225 18.04 17.06 8.43
CA ASP A 225 18.54 15.71 8.13
C ASP A 225 17.75 14.62 8.85
N ALA A 226 17.45 14.81 10.14
CA ALA A 226 16.65 13.84 10.90
C ALA A 226 15.22 13.73 10.33
N ALA A 227 14.61 14.87 9.97
CA ALA A 227 13.31 14.91 9.32
C ALA A 227 13.34 14.16 7.98
N ARG A 228 14.38 14.37 7.16
CA ARG A 228 14.55 13.69 5.86
C ARG A 228 14.64 12.18 6.03
N VAL A 229 15.47 11.68 6.94
CA VAL A 229 15.61 10.23 7.21
C VAL A 229 14.30 9.60 7.65
N VAL A 230 13.57 10.28 8.54
CA VAL A 230 12.25 9.83 9.00
C VAL A 230 11.24 9.83 7.83
N LEU A 231 11.21 10.88 7.03
CA LEU A 231 10.29 11.00 5.89
C LEU A 231 10.60 9.99 4.77
N ASP A 232 11.88 9.74 4.47
CA ASP A 232 12.30 8.71 3.51
C ASP A 232 11.89 7.31 3.94
N SER A 233 11.90 7.06 5.25
CA SER A 233 11.48 5.79 5.80
C SER A 233 9.96 5.68 5.79
N LEU A 234 9.26 6.67 6.31
CA LEU A 234 7.84 6.55 6.68
C LEU A 234 6.87 7.04 5.59
N THR A 235 7.35 7.64 4.50
CA THR A 235 6.49 8.15 3.42
C THR A 235 6.82 7.53 2.07
N PRO A 236 5.82 7.33 1.19
CA PRO A 236 6.06 6.78 -0.14
C PRO A 236 6.64 7.80 -1.13
N ALA A 237 6.64 9.09 -0.79
CA ALA A 237 7.09 10.15 -1.68
C ALA A 237 8.61 10.35 -1.56
N PRO A 238 9.35 10.34 -2.67
CA PRO A 238 10.81 10.44 -2.63
C PRO A 238 11.27 11.88 -2.34
N ASP A 239 12.44 12.01 -1.72
CA ASP A 239 13.08 13.31 -1.47
C ASP A 239 13.40 14.08 -2.77
N SER A 240 13.72 13.34 -3.83
CA SER A 240 13.92 13.88 -5.18
C SER A 240 13.28 12.95 -6.20
N LEU A 241 12.44 13.52 -7.06
CA LEU A 241 11.80 12.81 -8.17
C LEU A 241 12.27 13.42 -9.49
N VAL A 242 12.87 12.61 -10.35
CA VAL A 242 13.26 13.02 -11.69
C VAL A 242 12.28 12.42 -12.70
N LEU A 243 11.69 13.27 -13.55
CA LEU A 243 10.75 12.86 -14.58
C LEU A 243 11.18 13.37 -15.96
N CYS A 244 10.76 12.67 -17.00
CA CYS A 244 10.88 13.11 -18.39
C CYS A 244 9.66 12.62 -19.19
N LEU A 245 9.55 13.07 -20.43
CA LEU A 245 8.50 12.60 -21.34
C LEU A 245 8.59 11.08 -21.51
N ASN A 246 7.45 10.40 -21.49
CA ASN A 246 7.29 8.93 -21.53
C ASN A 246 7.81 8.19 -20.29
N ALA A 247 8.11 8.89 -19.20
CA ALA A 247 8.42 8.23 -17.94
C ALA A 247 7.19 7.44 -17.44
N ALA A 248 7.39 6.15 -17.13
CA ALA A 248 6.37 5.37 -16.44
C ALA A 248 6.37 5.74 -14.96
N VAL A 249 5.19 6.03 -14.41
CA VAL A 249 5.01 6.46 -13.02
C VAL A 249 3.90 5.68 -12.34
N LEU A 250 3.90 5.70 -11.02
CA LEU A 250 2.84 5.17 -10.17
C LEU A 250 2.29 6.26 -9.28
N ALA A 251 0.97 6.32 -9.16
CA ALA A 251 0.31 7.12 -8.14
C ALA A 251 0.62 6.55 -6.74
N VAL A 252 0.95 7.40 -5.76
CA VAL A 252 1.23 6.93 -4.38
C VAL A 252 0.37 7.57 -3.29
N SER A 253 -0.59 8.43 -3.66
CA SER A 253 -1.48 9.11 -2.69
C SER A 253 -2.95 8.98 -3.07
N ASN A 254 -3.68 8.18 -2.28
CA ASN A 254 -5.14 8.11 -2.41
C ASN A 254 -5.79 9.47 -2.09
N ALA A 255 -5.29 10.19 -1.08
CA ALA A 255 -5.83 11.50 -0.70
C ALA A 255 -5.77 12.49 -1.87
N TYR A 256 -4.74 12.40 -2.71
CA TYR A 256 -4.61 13.24 -3.89
C TYR A 256 -5.44 12.75 -5.08
N PHE A 257 -5.32 11.46 -5.43
CA PHE A 257 -5.83 10.95 -6.70
C PHE A 257 -7.30 10.51 -6.68
N HIS A 258 -7.88 10.25 -5.51
CA HIS A 258 -9.25 9.72 -5.42
C HIS A 258 -10.28 10.67 -6.07
N ARG A 259 -10.09 11.99 -5.98
CA ARG A 259 -10.94 12.99 -6.66
C ARG A 259 -10.85 12.92 -8.20
N HIS A 260 -9.79 12.33 -8.72
CA HIS A 260 -9.56 12.09 -10.14
C HIS A 260 -9.94 10.68 -10.55
N GLY A 261 -10.51 9.84 -9.67
CA GLY A 261 -10.83 8.45 -9.96
C GLY A 261 -9.60 7.57 -10.26
N VAL A 262 -8.44 7.97 -9.74
CA VAL A 262 -7.19 7.20 -9.80
C VAL A 262 -6.83 6.78 -8.38
N CYS A 263 -6.22 5.61 -8.24
CA CYS A 263 -5.86 5.05 -6.95
C CYS A 263 -4.36 4.88 -6.80
N SER A 264 -3.88 4.91 -5.55
CA SER A 264 -2.50 4.59 -5.24
C SER A 264 -2.14 3.19 -5.75
N GLY A 265 -1.00 3.08 -6.42
CA GLY A 265 -0.52 1.91 -7.13
C GLY A 265 -0.84 1.89 -8.62
N TRP A 266 -1.72 2.76 -9.13
CA TRP A 266 -2.01 2.78 -10.57
C TRP A 266 -0.87 3.34 -11.38
N ARG A 267 -0.61 2.69 -12.52
CA ARG A 267 0.42 3.07 -13.48
C ARG A 267 -0.09 4.11 -14.45
N GLY A 268 0.75 5.09 -14.72
CA GLY A 268 0.53 6.12 -15.74
C GLY A 268 1.81 6.44 -16.49
N THR A 269 1.67 7.22 -17.55
CA THR A 269 2.77 7.69 -18.39
C THR A 269 2.79 9.20 -18.40
N VAL A 270 3.97 9.80 -18.21
CA VAL A 270 4.15 11.25 -18.35
C VAL A 270 4.03 11.62 -19.84
N VAL A 271 2.99 12.36 -20.19
CA VAL A 271 2.67 12.75 -21.58
C VAL A 271 3.02 14.21 -21.88
N GLY A 272 3.41 14.98 -20.88
CA GLY A 272 3.84 16.37 -21.06
C GLY A 272 4.12 17.08 -19.75
N PHE A 273 4.43 18.37 -19.85
CA PHE A 273 4.65 19.27 -18.71
C PHE A 273 3.91 20.58 -18.95
N GLN A 274 3.29 21.12 -17.92
CA GLN A 274 2.51 22.36 -17.99
C GLN A 274 3.03 23.35 -16.95
N ALA A 275 3.35 24.57 -17.40
CA ALA A 275 3.72 25.65 -16.50
C ALA A 275 2.54 26.00 -15.57
N SER A 276 2.82 26.05 -14.27
CA SER A 276 1.90 26.51 -13.24
C SER A 276 2.54 27.66 -12.49
N GLY A 277 1.79 28.74 -12.27
CA GLY A 277 2.22 29.83 -11.40
C GLY A 277 2.39 29.32 -9.97
N GLY A 278 3.61 29.38 -9.44
CA GLY A 278 3.89 28.99 -8.06
C GLY A 278 3.34 30.01 -7.06
N ALA A 279 3.05 29.55 -5.83
CA ALA A 279 2.61 30.41 -4.73
C ALA A 279 3.66 31.47 -4.32
N GLN A 280 4.90 31.35 -4.80
CA GLN A 280 6.03 32.27 -4.55
C GLN A 280 6.53 32.98 -5.82
N GLY A 281 5.78 32.95 -6.93
CA GLY A 281 6.13 33.69 -8.16
C GLY A 281 7.10 32.99 -9.12
N GLU A 282 7.71 31.88 -8.73
CA GLU A 282 8.45 31.02 -9.67
C GLU A 282 7.47 30.09 -10.42
N ALA A 283 7.57 30.06 -11.75
CA ALA A 283 6.80 29.14 -12.57
C ALA A 283 7.37 27.73 -12.44
N GLU A 284 6.60 26.78 -11.90
CA GLU A 284 6.97 25.36 -11.83
C GLU A 284 6.33 24.62 -13.01
N GLU A 285 7.11 23.85 -13.77
CA GLU A 285 6.58 22.94 -14.79
C GLU A 285 6.03 21.68 -14.11
N LEU A 286 4.71 21.53 -14.02
CA LEU A 286 4.06 20.35 -13.44
C LEU A 286 3.88 19.23 -14.47
N PRO A 287 4.08 17.96 -14.09
CA PRO A 287 3.91 16.84 -15.01
C PRO A 287 2.43 16.58 -15.32
N MET A 288 2.14 16.33 -16.59
CA MET A 288 0.87 15.80 -17.06
C MET A 288 1.00 14.29 -17.23
N VAL A 289 0.20 13.53 -16.48
CA VAL A 289 0.24 12.06 -16.47
C VAL A 289 -1.07 11.52 -17.02
N GLU A 290 -0.96 10.57 -17.95
CA GLU A 290 -2.08 9.81 -18.47
C GLU A 290 -2.19 8.45 -17.77
N PHE A 291 -3.35 8.16 -17.19
CA PHE A 291 -3.68 6.88 -16.54
C PHE A 291 -4.74 6.15 -17.35
N LYS A 292 -4.55 4.83 -17.56
CA LYS A 292 -5.57 3.95 -18.14
C LYS A 292 -6.49 3.48 -17.02
N LEU A 293 -7.75 3.92 -17.02
CA LEU A 293 -8.76 3.45 -16.06
C LEU A 293 -9.18 2.00 -16.39
N PRO A 294 -9.74 1.23 -15.44
CA PRO A 294 -10.26 -0.12 -15.69
C PRO A 294 -11.33 -0.19 -16.79
N SER A 295 -12.05 0.91 -17.04
CA SER A 295 -13.00 1.00 -18.15
C SER A 295 -12.35 1.13 -19.53
N GLY A 296 -11.03 1.17 -19.61
CA GLY A 296 -10.27 1.46 -20.85
C GLY A 296 -10.15 2.96 -21.17
N VAL A 297 -10.87 3.83 -20.45
CA VAL A 297 -10.80 5.29 -20.64
C VAL A 297 -9.43 5.81 -20.18
N LEU A 298 -8.82 6.66 -21.00
CA LEU A 298 -7.60 7.38 -20.63
C LEU A 298 -7.94 8.65 -19.86
N ARG A 299 -7.22 8.91 -18.77
CA ARG A 299 -7.42 10.08 -17.92
C ARG A 299 -6.11 10.85 -17.76
N ARG A 300 -6.07 12.07 -18.30
CA ARG A 300 -4.94 12.99 -18.15
C ARG A 300 -5.13 13.89 -16.93
N ILE A 301 -4.10 13.98 -16.11
CA ILE A 301 -4.09 14.74 -14.86
C ILE A 301 -2.79 15.56 -14.81
N VAL A 302 -2.91 16.87 -14.62
CA VAL A 302 -1.77 17.72 -14.23
C VAL A 302 -1.54 17.51 -12.74
N VAL A 303 -0.39 16.95 -12.39
CA VAL A 303 -0.10 16.52 -11.02
C VAL A 303 0.66 17.61 -10.29
N SER A 304 0.10 18.06 -9.18
CA SER A 304 0.65 19.06 -8.27
C SER A 304 1.13 18.44 -6.96
N ARG A 305 1.98 19.17 -6.23
CA ARG A 305 2.53 18.73 -4.95
C ARG A 305 1.43 18.54 -3.90
N THR A 306 1.62 17.56 -3.03
CA THR A 306 0.76 17.29 -1.88
C THR A 306 1.59 16.96 -0.65
N ASN A 307 0.97 17.02 0.52
CA ASN A 307 1.63 16.78 1.80
C ASN A 307 1.55 15.30 2.17
N PHE A 308 2.70 14.73 2.49
CA PHE A 308 2.90 13.40 3.06
C PHE A 308 3.34 13.57 4.50
N MET A 309 2.56 13.04 5.43
CA MET A 309 2.85 13.14 6.86
C MET A 309 3.39 11.82 7.37
N ALA A 310 4.46 11.86 8.16
CA ALA A 310 5.01 10.70 8.84
C ALA A 310 4.57 10.66 10.32
N ALA A 311 4.37 9.45 10.85
CA ALA A 311 4.04 9.25 12.26
C ALA A 311 5.28 9.48 13.11
N THR A 312 5.14 10.16 14.25
CA THR A 312 6.21 10.13 15.24
C THR A 312 5.90 9.14 16.34
N VAL A 313 6.83 8.21 16.55
CA VAL A 313 6.93 7.42 17.77
C VAL A 313 7.54 8.35 18.82
N THR A 314 6.82 8.59 19.91
CA THR A 314 7.35 9.27 21.09
C THR A 314 8.50 8.45 21.66
N GLY A 315 9.73 8.97 21.59
CA GLY A 315 10.87 8.43 22.33
C GLY A 315 11.17 9.33 23.51
N ASP A 316 11.22 8.76 24.71
CA ASP A 316 11.69 9.44 25.92
C ASP A 316 13.15 9.87 25.73
N ALA A 317 13.36 11.15 25.45
CA ALA A 317 14.66 11.77 25.62
C ALA A 317 14.66 12.55 26.93
N ALA A 318 15.37 11.97 27.91
CA ALA A 318 15.74 12.51 29.22
C ALA A 318 14.59 12.64 30.24
N GLY A 319 14.68 11.81 31.29
CA GLY A 319 13.79 11.82 32.44
C GLY A 319 13.74 13.16 33.15
N HIS A 320 12.80 14.01 32.74
CA HIS A 320 12.23 15.07 33.56
C HIS A 320 10.73 15.10 33.30
N SER A 321 9.98 14.75 34.33
CA SER A 321 8.54 14.82 34.42
C SER A 321 8.06 16.22 34.06
N SER A 322 7.60 16.41 32.82
CA SER A 322 6.77 17.55 32.46
C SER A 322 5.73 17.11 31.43
N SER A 323 4.48 17.27 31.84
CA SER A 323 3.29 17.07 31.05
C SER A 323 3.33 17.98 29.82
N HIS A 324 3.71 17.45 28.66
CA HIS A 324 3.26 17.79 27.29
C HIS A 324 4.18 17.06 26.30
N SER A 325 3.87 15.80 25.96
CA SER A 325 4.54 15.11 24.85
C SER A 325 4.10 15.78 23.54
N SER A 326 4.82 16.81 23.09
CA SER A 326 4.56 17.41 21.79
C SER A 326 4.99 16.42 20.71
N SER A 327 4.03 15.64 20.17
CA SER A 327 4.23 14.83 18.97
C SER A 327 4.43 15.77 17.78
N TYR A 328 5.61 15.74 17.15
CA TYR A 328 5.88 16.46 15.90
C TYR A 328 5.56 15.54 14.75
N ASN A 329 4.68 15.88 13.82
CA ASN A 329 4.49 15.07 12.62
C ASN A 329 5.29 15.69 11.48
N PRO A 330 6.47 15.17 11.11
CA PRO A 330 7.20 15.71 9.98
C PRO A 330 6.36 15.55 8.70
N VAL A 331 6.45 16.55 7.82
CA VAL A 331 5.68 16.61 6.58
C VAL A 331 6.63 16.77 5.39
N ARG A 332 6.42 15.98 4.35
CA ARG A 332 7.06 16.12 3.04
C ARG A 332 6.04 16.65 2.03
N ARG A 333 6.31 17.79 1.41
CA ARG A 333 5.52 18.30 0.28
C ARG A 333 6.21 17.96 -1.03
N GLN A 334 5.59 17.05 -1.79
CA GLN A 334 6.15 16.46 -3.01
C GLN A 334 5.05 16.01 -3.97
N LEU A 335 5.38 15.83 -5.25
CA LEU A 335 4.50 15.16 -6.21
C LEU A 335 4.12 13.75 -5.72
N PRO A 336 2.84 13.35 -5.78
CA PRO A 336 2.40 12.02 -5.35
C PRO A 336 2.71 10.92 -6.37
N LEU A 337 3.91 10.93 -6.95
CA LEU A 337 4.36 10.00 -7.98
C LEU A 337 5.68 9.34 -7.59
N VAL A 338 5.88 8.12 -8.04
CA VAL A 338 7.18 7.44 -8.10
C VAL A 338 7.36 6.84 -9.50
N LEU A 339 8.60 6.49 -9.87
CA LEU A 339 8.85 5.77 -11.12
C LEU A 339 8.21 4.36 -11.08
N GLY A 340 7.76 3.90 -12.24
CA GLY A 340 6.83 2.77 -12.38
C GLY A 340 7.16 1.74 -13.45
N TRP A 341 8.41 1.65 -13.93
CA TRP A 341 8.85 0.51 -14.76
C TRP A 341 9.07 -0.74 -13.92
N ALA A 342 9.56 -0.54 -12.70
CA ALA A 342 9.84 -1.61 -11.75
C ALA A 342 9.17 -1.36 -10.40
N LEU A 343 8.74 -2.45 -9.78
CA LEU A 343 7.98 -2.51 -8.55
C LEU A 343 8.52 -3.60 -7.63
N THR A 344 8.24 -3.48 -6.32
CA THR A 344 8.40 -4.61 -5.43
C THR A 344 7.21 -5.56 -5.55
N ILE A 345 7.45 -6.86 -5.35
CA ILE A 345 6.41 -7.90 -5.31
C ILE A 345 5.28 -7.50 -4.34
N HIS A 346 5.64 -7.03 -3.15
CA HIS A 346 4.70 -6.49 -2.15
C HIS A 346 3.79 -5.38 -2.70
N LYS A 347 4.33 -4.43 -3.47
CA LYS A 347 3.54 -3.33 -4.02
C LYS A 347 2.63 -3.78 -5.15
N ALA A 348 2.94 -4.89 -5.83
CA ALA A 348 2.10 -5.47 -6.87
C ALA A 348 0.92 -6.29 -6.32
N GLN A 349 0.76 -6.42 -5.00
CA GLN A 349 -0.37 -7.17 -4.41
C GLN A 349 -1.72 -6.53 -4.77
N GLY A 350 -2.66 -7.39 -5.20
CA GLY A 350 -3.99 -6.94 -5.63
C GLY A 350 -4.01 -6.33 -7.03
N MET A 351 -2.85 -6.17 -7.69
CA MET A 351 -2.80 -5.81 -9.11
C MET A 351 -3.11 -7.02 -9.99
N THR A 352 -3.64 -6.72 -11.17
CA THR A 352 -3.61 -7.57 -12.36
C THR A 352 -2.62 -6.93 -13.32
N LEU A 353 -1.65 -7.69 -13.82
CA LEU A 353 -0.64 -7.22 -14.75
C LEU A 353 -0.79 -7.97 -16.07
N GLU A 354 -0.96 -7.24 -17.18
CA GLU A 354 -1.04 -7.84 -18.53
C GLU A 354 0.29 -8.52 -18.91
N LEU A 355 1.43 -7.96 -18.48
CA LEU A 355 2.75 -8.54 -18.69
C LEU A 355 3.69 -8.18 -17.52
N ALA A 356 4.27 -9.19 -16.90
CA ALA A 356 5.21 -9.03 -15.79
C ALA A 356 6.55 -9.73 -16.09
N TYR A 357 7.65 -9.03 -15.82
CA TYR A 357 8.99 -9.61 -15.84
C TYR A 357 9.45 -9.81 -14.40
N VAL A 358 9.77 -11.03 -14.02
CA VAL A 358 10.04 -11.38 -12.62
C VAL A 358 11.49 -11.79 -12.45
N THR A 359 12.19 -11.16 -11.51
CA THR A 359 13.55 -11.55 -11.13
C THR A 359 13.51 -12.32 -9.82
N LEU A 360 13.89 -13.60 -9.85
CA LEU A 360 13.84 -14.49 -8.67
C LEU A 360 15.14 -14.50 -7.84
N SER A 361 16.19 -13.79 -8.26
CA SER A 361 17.55 -13.88 -7.69
C SER A 361 17.67 -13.50 -6.21
N CYS A 362 16.71 -12.74 -5.70
CA CYS A 362 16.69 -12.26 -4.32
C CYS A 362 15.35 -12.51 -3.62
N VAL A 363 14.60 -13.55 -3.98
CA VAL A 363 13.32 -13.83 -3.31
C VAL A 363 13.56 -14.43 -1.92
N PHE A 364 13.04 -13.77 -0.89
CA PHE A 364 13.31 -14.11 0.52
C PHE A 364 12.24 -14.99 1.16
N THR A 365 11.05 -15.12 0.55
CA THR A 365 9.96 -15.93 1.10
C THR A 365 9.21 -16.70 0.02
N PHE A 366 8.75 -17.90 0.39
CA PHE A 366 7.92 -18.76 -0.44
C PHE A 366 6.61 -18.09 -0.89
N SER A 367 6.04 -17.25 -0.01
CA SER A 367 4.83 -16.45 -0.29
C SER A 367 5.01 -15.50 -1.48
N MET A 368 6.18 -14.89 -1.65
CA MET A 368 6.45 -14.03 -2.81
C MET A 368 6.37 -14.79 -4.14
N VAL A 369 6.85 -16.05 -4.18
CA VAL A 369 6.79 -16.89 -5.38
C VAL A 369 5.34 -17.26 -5.70
N CYS A 370 4.56 -17.65 -4.69
CA CYS A 370 3.14 -17.93 -4.84
C CYS A 370 2.36 -16.71 -5.35
N GLN A 371 2.69 -15.53 -4.81
CA GLN A 371 2.06 -14.29 -5.24
C GLN A 371 2.38 -13.98 -6.70
N LEU A 372 3.65 -14.05 -7.10
CA LEU A 372 4.11 -13.76 -8.46
C LEU A 372 3.39 -14.62 -9.50
N ALA A 373 3.36 -15.94 -9.27
CA ALA A 373 2.74 -16.88 -10.21
C ALA A 373 1.22 -16.65 -10.35
N ALA A 374 0.55 -16.15 -9.30
CA ALA A 374 -0.88 -15.86 -9.34
C ALA A 374 -1.27 -14.55 -10.08
N ARG A 375 -0.30 -13.72 -10.51
CA ARG A 375 -0.56 -12.39 -11.13
C ARG A 375 -0.53 -12.39 -12.66
N ASP A 376 -0.09 -13.48 -13.27
CA ASP A 376 -0.07 -13.62 -14.72
C ASP A 376 -1.49 -13.88 -15.25
N GLU A 377 -1.99 -12.98 -16.09
CA GLU A 377 -3.14 -13.21 -16.99
C GLU A 377 -2.56 -13.64 -18.34
N GLN A 378 -2.30 -14.93 -18.52
CA GLN A 378 -2.01 -15.39 -19.88
C GLN A 378 -3.29 -15.56 -20.67
N THR A 379 -3.27 -14.92 -21.84
CA THR A 379 -4.11 -15.23 -22.99
C THR A 379 -3.57 -16.45 -23.72
#